data_AF-A0A1I6DR44-F1
#
_entry.id   AF-A0A1I6DR44-F1
#
_cell.length_a   1.000
_cell.length_b   1.000
_cell.length_c   1.000
_cell.angle_alpha   90.00
_cell.angle_beta   90.00
_cell.angle_gamma   90.00
#
_symmetry.space_group_name_H-M   'P 1'
#
loop_
_entity.id
_entity.type
_entity.pdbx_description
1 polymer ?
#
loop_
_entity_poly.entity_id
_entity_poly.type
_entity_poly.pdbx_seq_one_letter_code
_entity_poly.pdbx_strand_id
1 'polypeptide(L)'
;MLREPIKPLPPRRSQYGVAPELVRKRAVDLPDMVSVLVRDLFPDASPVIYPGERGLEGVREATRRQLEKVDLDMIKPGDSVNILGSHHGFTLLGGAPYAEMLKVIRDAVEERTGCKDIRLRVGVGLRFRESEEYIKSFGLDEHYAGKAAGVAPVDEGVAIETEIGTLYGIKKIYDARWIIHAHNSDVREVHFHRQVDRAVKPFGMSYARIETRSTYHQNLGPRAANFVARSIFDSPFVQEKFACAVFLTMSPNGVVGVDADNDLYALNDRVTFLGCRDYGKMMTLLGEIDEAITVLDFPSPVPYVFAAGVIYANFVGANRDLFDLDDPLPPYTWYTEAFYGEDGKPLLNDIPPVNPAIKVVVHNYAWGGYPSAFFTEQIPTIIVGGEQAELFNRDPQNLSYTKHALVSEDLEAAVDFAKRVAGTDKILAFDGASGALNVSRSLGEHLLQRAPVASRKVNEELLPKWLKQRGVDPGKVIK
;
A
#
# COMPACT_ATOMS: atom_id res chain seq x y z
N MET A 1 25.75 5.50 -1.89
CA MET A 1 26.36 6.65 -2.61
C MET A 1 25.23 7.60 -2.96
N LEU A 2 25.41 8.92 -2.83
CA LEU A 2 24.41 9.89 -3.29
C LEU A 2 24.45 10.01 -4.81
N ARG A 3 23.28 10.14 -5.44
CA ARG A 3 23.13 10.19 -6.90
C ARG A 3 22.23 11.34 -7.30
N GLU A 4 22.18 11.63 -8.59
CA GLU A 4 21.15 12.51 -9.15
C GLU A 4 19.74 12.02 -8.77
N PRO A 5 18.77 12.93 -8.59
CA PRO A 5 17.38 12.58 -8.32
C PRO A 5 16.80 11.59 -9.34
N ILE A 6 16.13 10.54 -8.85
CA ILE A 6 15.43 9.59 -9.69
C ILE A 6 14.08 10.18 -10.00
N LYS A 7 13.79 10.36 -11.29
CA LYS A 7 12.49 10.88 -11.71
C LYS A 7 11.37 9.95 -11.25
N PRO A 8 10.39 10.47 -10.50
CA PRO A 8 9.21 9.70 -10.12
C PRO A 8 8.33 9.43 -11.34
N LEU A 9 7.28 8.63 -11.13
CA LEU A 9 6.26 8.43 -12.14
C LEU A 9 5.59 9.76 -12.51
N PRO A 10 5.19 9.94 -13.78
CA PRO A 10 4.53 11.15 -14.21
C PRO A 10 3.17 11.32 -13.50
N PRO A 11 2.68 12.56 -13.35
CA PRO A 11 1.33 12.80 -12.89
C PRO A 11 0.31 12.08 -13.78
N ARG A 12 -0.80 11.62 -13.16
CA ARG A 12 -1.81 10.82 -13.85
C ARG A 12 -3.15 11.52 -13.84
N ARG A 13 -3.86 11.43 -14.96
CA ARG A 13 -5.25 11.87 -15.06
C ARG A 13 -6.15 10.95 -14.23
N SER A 14 -6.88 11.52 -13.29
CA SER A 14 -7.88 10.84 -12.48
C SER A 14 -8.95 11.84 -12.06
N GLN A 15 -10.18 11.38 -11.82
CA GLN A 15 -11.21 12.24 -11.22
C GLN A 15 -10.90 12.61 -9.75
N TYR A 16 -9.97 11.90 -9.11
CA TYR A 16 -9.58 12.11 -7.72
C TYR A 16 -8.38 13.06 -7.55
N GLY A 17 -7.76 13.49 -8.64
CA GLY A 17 -6.58 14.35 -8.64
C GLY A 17 -6.76 15.60 -9.49
N VAL A 18 -5.85 16.56 -9.34
CA VAL A 18 -5.74 17.69 -10.28
C VAL A 18 -5.28 17.21 -11.66
N ALA A 19 -5.56 18.01 -12.68
CA ALA A 19 -5.11 17.72 -14.03
C ALA A 19 -3.56 17.70 -14.09
N PRO A 20 -2.93 16.71 -14.79
CA PRO A 20 -1.48 16.55 -14.84
C PRO A 20 -0.68 17.81 -15.20
N GLU A 21 -1.20 18.63 -16.11
CA GLU A 21 -0.62 19.88 -16.58
C GLU A 21 -0.52 20.98 -15.51
N LEU A 22 -1.28 20.86 -14.42
CA LEU A 22 -1.23 21.80 -13.29
C LEU A 22 -0.07 21.47 -12.34
N VAL A 23 0.48 20.26 -12.41
CA VAL A 23 1.67 19.86 -11.64
C VAL A 23 2.92 20.36 -12.39
N ARG A 24 3.27 21.62 -12.17
CA ARG A 24 4.34 22.32 -12.92
C ARG A 24 5.76 21.90 -12.51
N LYS A 25 5.95 21.56 -11.24
CA LYS A 25 7.23 21.17 -10.67
C LYS A 25 7.06 19.99 -9.72
N ARG A 26 8.04 19.09 -9.71
CA ARG A 26 8.08 17.93 -8.82
C ARG A 26 9.10 18.16 -7.71
N ALA A 27 8.98 17.40 -6.62
CA ALA A 27 9.90 17.45 -5.48
C ALA A 27 11.35 17.23 -5.94
N VAL A 28 11.58 16.34 -6.91
CA VAL A 28 12.90 16.07 -7.50
C VAL A 28 13.54 17.24 -8.23
N ASP A 29 12.75 18.23 -8.65
CA ASP A 29 13.23 19.40 -9.38
C ASP A 29 13.66 20.53 -8.42
N LEU A 30 13.52 20.33 -7.11
CA LEU A 30 13.99 21.26 -6.09
C LEU A 30 15.53 21.30 -6.03
N PRO A 31 16.14 22.45 -5.69
CA PRO A 31 17.59 22.53 -5.48
C PRO A 31 18.08 21.56 -4.41
N ASP A 32 19.30 21.05 -4.57
CA ASP A 32 20.01 20.17 -3.62
C ASP A 32 19.35 18.81 -3.33
N MET A 33 18.34 18.43 -4.11
CA MET A 33 17.79 17.08 -4.07
C MET A 33 18.78 16.08 -4.66
N VAL A 34 18.84 14.90 -4.05
CA VAL A 34 19.63 13.75 -4.45
C VAL A 34 18.81 12.47 -4.24
N SER A 35 19.26 11.37 -4.82
CA SER A 35 18.72 10.05 -4.52
C SER A 35 19.65 9.21 -3.65
N VAL A 36 19.04 8.41 -2.80
CA VAL A 36 19.70 7.24 -2.19
C VAL A 36 18.97 5.98 -2.63
N LEU A 37 19.68 5.06 -3.28
CA LEU A 37 19.10 3.77 -3.65
C LEU A 37 18.87 2.91 -2.41
N VAL A 38 17.78 2.13 -2.41
CA VAL A 38 17.52 1.13 -1.37
C VAL A 38 18.67 0.14 -1.26
N ARG A 39 19.29 -0.27 -2.37
CA ARG A 39 20.45 -1.17 -2.37
C ARG A 39 21.72 -0.55 -1.78
N ASP A 40 21.84 0.78 -1.83
CA ASP A 40 22.98 1.47 -1.20
C ASP A 40 22.78 1.59 0.32
N LEU A 41 21.52 1.62 0.78
CA LEU A 41 21.17 1.58 2.21
C LEU A 41 21.30 0.16 2.77
N PHE A 42 20.83 -0.82 2.01
CA PHE A 42 20.78 -2.23 2.40
C PHE A 42 21.37 -3.09 1.27
N PRO A 43 22.68 -3.38 1.30
CA PRO A 43 23.34 -4.19 0.27
C PRO A 43 22.80 -5.62 0.14
N ASP A 44 22.15 -6.12 1.19
CA ASP A 44 21.48 -7.42 1.22
C ASP A 44 19.99 -7.36 0.83
N ALA A 45 19.51 -6.22 0.31
CA ALA A 45 18.16 -6.10 -0.22
C ALA A 45 17.91 -7.07 -1.36
N SER A 46 16.70 -7.64 -1.41
CA SER A 46 16.27 -8.56 -2.45
C SER A 46 16.51 -8.01 -3.87
N PRO A 47 17.02 -8.84 -4.79
CA PRO A 47 17.09 -8.46 -6.19
C PRO A 47 15.69 -8.24 -6.75
N VAL A 48 15.56 -7.31 -7.70
CA VAL A 48 14.27 -6.98 -8.32
C VAL A 48 14.19 -7.56 -9.71
N ILE A 49 13.00 -8.03 -10.07
CA ILE A 49 12.62 -8.33 -11.46
C ILE A 49 11.99 -7.10 -12.13
N TYR A 50 11.47 -6.14 -11.35
CA TYR A 50 10.95 -4.86 -11.85
C TYR A 50 11.23 -3.71 -10.85
N PRO A 51 11.81 -2.57 -11.29
CA PRO A 51 12.27 -2.26 -12.64
C PRO A 51 13.67 -2.89 -12.91
N GLY A 52 13.69 -4.09 -13.48
CA GLY A 52 14.90 -4.78 -13.92
C GLY A 52 15.05 -4.73 -15.45
N GLU A 53 16.18 -5.22 -15.97
CA GLU A 53 16.51 -5.17 -17.41
C GLU A 53 15.43 -5.77 -18.32
N ARG A 54 14.75 -6.81 -17.84
CA ARG A 54 13.70 -7.51 -18.58
C ARG A 54 12.34 -6.83 -18.54
N GLY A 55 12.19 -5.77 -17.75
CA GLY A 55 10.93 -5.04 -17.59
C GLY A 55 9.77 -5.97 -17.24
N LEU A 56 8.63 -5.79 -17.91
CA LEU A 56 7.41 -6.57 -17.67
C LEU A 56 7.56 -8.06 -18.03
N GLU A 57 8.46 -8.41 -18.96
CA GLU A 57 8.69 -9.82 -19.33
C GLU A 57 9.20 -10.63 -18.13
N GLY A 58 10.03 -10.01 -17.27
CA GLY A 58 10.47 -10.64 -16.02
C GLY A 58 9.31 -10.98 -15.08
N VAL A 59 8.29 -10.11 -15.04
CA VAL A 59 7.06 -10.35 -14.25
C VAL A 59 6.20 -11.43 -14.88
N ARG A 60 6.06 -11.42 -16.21
CA ARG A 60 5.33 -12.44 -16.97
C ARG A 60 5.89 -13.84 -16.72
N GLU A 61 7.19 -14.02 -16.90
CA GLU A 61 7.84 -15.31 -16.68
C GLU A 61 7.78 -15.76 -15.23
N ALA A 62 8.02 -14.84 -14.28
CA ALA A 62 7.90 -15.16 -12.86
C ALA A 62 6.48 -15.62 -12.52
N THR A 63 5.45 -14.97 -13.07
CA THR A 63 4.05 -15.36 -12.88
C THR A 63 3.77 -16.74 -13.45
N ARG A 64 4.17 -17.00 -14.71
CA ARG A 64 3.98 -18.32 -15.35
C ARG A 64 4.65 -19.45 -14.55
N ARG A 65 5.90 -19.26 -14.16
CA ARG A 65 6.67 -20.25 -13.40
C ARG A 65 6.06 -20.57 -12.04
N GLN A 66 5.44 -19.60 -11.35
CA GLN A 66 4.75 -19.92 -10.10
C GLN A 66 3.41 -20.60 -10.35
N LEU A 67 2.70 -20.22 -11.40
CA LEU A 67 1.44 -20.87 -11.76
C LEU A 67 1.65 -22.34 -12.11
N GLU A 68 2.79 -22.74 -12.66
CA GLU A 68 3.13 -24.16 -12.87
C GLU A 68 3.09 -25.01 -11.59
N LYS A 69 3.26 -24.38 -10.41
CA LYS A 69 3.27 -25.08 -9.12
C LYS A 69 1.90 -25.20 -8.48
N VAL A 70 0.91 -24.42 -8.93
CA VAL A 70 -0.45 -24.48 -8.40
C VAL A 70 -1.28 -25.49 -9.17
N ASP A 71 -2.04 -26.29 -8.44
CA ASP A 71 -3.06 -27.16 -9.01
C ASP A 71 -4.26 -26.32 -9.47
N LEU A 72 -4.66 -26.50 -10.73
CA LEU A 72 -5.85 -25.90 -11.33
C LEU A 72 -6.83 -26.96 -11.86
N ASP A 73 -6.58 -28.25 -11.59
CA ASP A 73 -7.33 -29.36 -12.18
C ASP A 73 -8.79 -29.38 -11.73
N MET A 74 -9.12 -28.70 -10.62
CA MET A 74 -10.51 -28.52 -10.18
C MET A 74 -11.35 -27.68 -11.15
N ILE A 75 -10.73 -26.77 -11.91
CA ILE A 75 -11.38 -25.88 -12.86
C ILE A 75 -11.64 -26.64 -14.17
N LYS A 76 -12.91 -26.71 -14.59
CA LYS A 76 -13.33 -27.39 -15.83
C LYS A 76 -13.67 -26.38 -16.94
N PRO A 77 -13.65 -26.79 -18.22
CA PRO A 77 -13.95 -25.88 -19.35
C PRO A 77 -15.30 -25.13 -19.25
N GLY A 78 -16.31 -25.76 -18.62
CA GLY A 78 -17.64 -25.18 -18.42
C GLY A 78 -17.81 -24.36 -17.15
N ASP A 79 -16.79 -24.27 -16.30
CA ASP A 79 -16.86 -23.48 -15.06
C ASP A 79 -16.70 -21.98 -15.34
N SER A 80 -17.01 -21.18 -14.31
CA SER A 80 -16.69 -19.75 -14.27
C SER A 80 -15.63 -19.46 -13.21
N VAL A 81 -14.73 -18.52 -13.53
CA VAL A 81 -13.61 -18.13 -12.66
C VAL A 81 -13.59 -16.61 -12.49
N ASN A 82 -13.61 -16.15 -11.23
CA ASN A 82 -13.31 -14.76 -10.90
C ASN A 82 -11.85 -14.65 -10.45
N ILE A 83 -11.03 -13.92 -11.22
CA ILE A 83 -9.73 -13.44 -10.76
C ILE A 83 -9.97 -12.16 -9.96
N LEU A 84 -9.58 -12.18 -8.70
CA LEU A 84 -9.88 -11.12 -7.74
C LEU A 84 -8.66 -10.22 -7.58
N GLY A 85 -8.77 -8.95 -7.95
CA GLY A 85 -7.73 -7.95 -7.80
C GLY A 85 -8.06 -6.86 -6.78
N SER A 86 -7.08 -6.00 -6.48
CA SER A 86 -7.23 -4.80 -5.66
C SER A 86 -6.69 -3.58 -6.38
N HIS A 87 -7.39 -2.45 -6.30
CA HIS A 87 -6.92 -1.19 -6.91
C HIS A 87 -5.53 -0.77 -6.43
N HIS A 88 -5.17 -1.14 -5.19
CA HIS A 88 -3.87 -0.84 -4.59
C HIS A 88 -2.69 -1.50 -5.32
N GLY A 89 -2.91 -2.62 -6.03
CA GLY A 89 -1.85 -3.19 -6.87
C GLY A 89 -1.44 -2.24 -8.01
N PHE A 90 -2.35 -1.36 -8.46
CA PHE A 90 -2.07 -0.43 -9.54
C PHE A 90 -1.34 0.85 -9.10
N THR A 91 -1.27 1.12 -7.79
CA THR A 91 -0.51 2.28 -7.29
C THR A 91 0.99 1.98 -7.22
N LEU A 92 1.39 0.71 -7.19
CA LEU A 92 2.78 0.30 -7.03
C LEU A 92 3.51 0.32 -8.38
N LEU A 93 4.61 1.08 -8.45
CA LEU A 93 5.47 1.16 -9.64
C LEU A 93 4.66 1.45 -10.93
N GLY A 94 3.64 2.30 -10.80
CA GLY A 94 2.79 2.71 -11.90
C GLY A 94 1.80 1.64 -12.35
N GLY A 95 1.67 0.53 -11.63
CA GLY A 95 0.63 -0.50 -11.81
C GLY A 95 0.86 -1.48 -12.95
N ALA A 96 1.82 -1.22 -13.85
CA ALA A 96 2.09 -2.08 -14.99
C ALA A 96 2.50 -3.53 -14.59
N PRO A 97 3.35 -3.76 -13.57
CA PRO A 97 3.67 -5.12 -13.12
C PRO A 97 2.45 -5.90 -12.63
N TYR A 98 1.56 -5.24 -11.90
CA TYR A 98 0.35 -5.87 -11.38
C TYR A 98 -0.64 -6.19 -12.50
N ALA A 99 -0.84 -5.27 -13.44
CA ALA A 99 -1.64 -5.50 -14.63
C ALA A 99 -1.11 -6.68 -15.46
N GLU A 100 0.21 -6.79 -15.60
CA GLU A 100 0.85 -7.89 -16.32
C GLU A 100 0.61 -9.24 -15.63
N MET A 101 0.78 -9.30 -14.31
CA MET A 101 0.46 -10.50 -13.53
C MET A 101 -1.01 -10.93 -13.71
N LEU A 102 -1.95 -9.98 -13.66
CA LEU A 102 -3.37 -10.27 -13.88
C LEU A 102 -3.66 -10.83 -15.28
N LYS A 103 -2.99 -10.33 -16.33
CA LYS A 103 -3.14 -10.85 -17.70
C LYS A 103 -2.65 -12.30 -17.79
N VAL A 104 -1.48 -12.57 -17.21
CA VAL A 104 -0.86 -13.90 -17.24
C VAL A 104 -1.67 -14.94 -16.45
N ILE A 105 -2.27 -14.57 -15.31
CA ILE A 105 -3.17 -15.48 -14.57
C ILE A 105 -4.34 -15.91 -15.47
N ARG A 106 -4.98 -14.96 -16.16
CA ARG A 106 -6.09 -15.28 -17.08
C ARG A 106 -5.65 -16.21 -18.20
N ASP A 107 -4.52 -15.91 -18.83
CA ASP A 107 -4.00 -16.71 -19.95
C ASP A 107 -3.68 -18.14 -19.49
N ALA A 108 -3.02 -18.29 -18.34
CA ALA A 108 -2.66 -19.60 -17.79
C ALA A 108 -3.88 -20.44 -17.39
N VAL A 109 -4.92 -19.82 -16.83
CA VAL A 109 -6.18 -20.53 -16.50
C VAL A 109 -6.83 -21.04 -17.79
N GLU A 110 -6.94 -20.19 -18.81
CA GLU A 110 -7.53 -20.58 -20.09
C GLU A 110 -6.73 -21.69 -20.79
N GLU A 111 -5.41 -21.57 -20.85
CA GLU A 111 -4.49 -22.52 -21.49
C GLU A 111 -4.52 -23.90 -20.81
N ARG A 112 -4.52 -23.94 -19.47
CA ARG A 112 -4.40 -25.20 -18.71
C ARG A 112 -5.73 -25.92 -18.49
N THR A 113 -6.83 -25.17 -18.38
CA THR A 113 -8.14 -25.72 -17.94
C THR A 113 -9.16 -25.74 -19.07
N GLY A 114 -8.94 -24.99 -20.15
CA GLY A 114 -9.92 -24.76 -21.21
C GLY A 114 -11.09 -23.86 -20.81
N CYS A 115 -11.14 -23.37 -19.56
CA CYS A 115 -12.18 -22.46 -19.10
C CYS A 115 -12.13 -21.14 -19.86
N LYS A 116 -13.28 -20.71 -20.41
CA LYS A 116 -13.41 -19.44 -21.15
C LYS A 116 -14.19 -18.37 -20.39
N ASP A 117 -14.92 -18.75 -19.33
CA ASP A 117 -15.64 -17.77 -18.51
C ASP A 117 -14.77 -17.25 -17.36
N ILE A 118 -13.72 -16.53 -17.73
CA ILE A 118 -12.77 -15.91 -16.81
C ILE A 118 -13.07 -14.41 -16.72
N ARG A 119 -13.20 -13.90 -15.50
CA ARG A 119 -13.65 -12.53 -15.22
C ARG A 119 -12.67 -11.87 -14.25
N LEU A 120 -12.39 -10.58 -14.44
CA LEU A 120 -11.59 -9.80 -13.49
C LEU A 120 -12.52 -8.98 -12.59
N ARG A 121 -12.28 -9.02 -11.29
CA ARG A 121 -13.01 -8.23 -10.29
C ARG A 121 -12.03 -7.45 -9.42
N VAL A 122 -11.94 -6.14 -9.62
CA VAL A 122 -10.99 -5.29 -8.89
C VAL A 122 -11.69 -4.52 -7.78
N GLY A 123 -11.46 -4.94 -6.54
CA GLY A 123 -12.01 -4.30 -5.36
C GLY A 123 -11.41 -2.93 -5.06
N VAL A 124 -12.26 -1.98 -4.70
CA VAL A 124 -11.86 -0.60 -4.39
C VAL A 124 -12.16 -0.18 -2.95
N GLY A 125 -11.44 0.85 -2.49
CA GLY A 125 -11.63 1.45 -1.18
C GLY A 125 -12.81 2.42 -1.17
N LEU A 126 -12.54 3.69 -0.88
CA LEU A 126 -13.55 4.77 -0.87
C LEU A 126 -13.57 5.56 -2.20
N ARG A 127 -12.68 5.22 -3.13
CA ARG A 127 -12.60 5.81 -4.47
C ARG A 127 -13.32 4.92 -5.49
N PHE A 128 -14.65 4.90 -5.42
CA PHE A 128 -15.49 3.89 -6.07
C PHE A 128 -15.25 3.65 -7.57
N ARG A 129 -14.67 4.61 -8.29
CA ARG A 129 -14.43 4.53 -9.74
C ARG A 129 -12.95 4.35 -10.12
N GLU A 130 -12.02 4.35 -9.16
CA GLU A 130 -10.58 4.28 -9.46
C GLU A 130 -10.20 2.98 -10.18
N SER A 131 -10.78 1.84 -9.77
CA SER A 131 -10.54 0.56 -10.44
C SER A 131 -10.91 0.59 -11.92
N GLU A 132 -11.96 1.33 -12.31
CA GLU A 132 -12.40 1.43 -13.71
C GLU A 132 -11.37 2.21 -14.54
N GLU A 133 -10.79 3.28 -13.98
CA GLU A 133 -9.72 4.04 -14.61
C GLU A 133 -8.48 3.15 -14.85
N TYR A 134 -8.13 2.28 -13.89
CA TYR A 134 -7.03 1.34 -14.04
C TYR A 134 -7.31 0.27 -15.09
N ILE A 135 -8.47 -0.39 -15.01
CA ILE A 135 -8.89 -1.43 -15.96
C ILE A 135 -8.75 -0.93 -17.40
N LYS A 136 -9.29 0.26 -17.67
CA LYS A 136 -9.21 0.89 -18.99
C LYS A 136 -7.77 1.28 -19.37
N SER A 137 -7.03 1.90 -18.45
CA SER A 137 -5.66 2.37 -18.75
C SER A 137 -4.68 1.24 -19.09
N PHE A 138 -4.92 0.02 -18.62
CA PHE A 138 -4.06 -1.14 -18.88
C PHE A 138 -4.64 -2.11 -19.93
N GLY A 139 -5.77 -1.78 -20.55
CA GLY A 139 -6.46 -2.63 -21.52
C GLY A 139 -6.93 -3.96 -20.93
N LEU A 140 -7.29 -3.97 -19.64
CA LEU A 140 -7.76 -5.18 -18.96
C LEU A 140 -9.19 -5.51 -19.36
N ASP A 141 -10.00 -4.52 -19.71
CA ASP A 141 -11.30 -4.71 -20.33
C ASP A 141 -11.18 -5.45 -21.67
N GLU A 142 -10.25 -5.05 -22.53
CA GLU A 142 -10.00 -5.73 -23.81
C GLU A 142 -9.43 -7.14 -23.60
N HIS A 143 -8.41 -7.30 -22.75
CA HIS A 143 -7.76 -8.59 -22.48
C HIS A 143 -8.71 -9.62 -21.86
N TYR A 144 -9.70 -9.17 -21.08
CA TYR A 144 -10.74 -10.00 -20.49
C TYR A 144 -12.04 -10.00 -21.31
N ALA A 145 -12.02 -9.57 -22.57
CA ALA A 145 -13.18 -9.57 -23.48
C ALA A 145 -14.45 -8.92 -22.89
N GLY A 146 -14.29 -7.77 -22.24
CA GLY A 146 -15.35 -7.01 -21.59
C GLY A 146 -15.76 -7.54 -20.20
N LYS A 147 -15.09 -8.59 -19.69
CA LYS A 147 -15.42 -9.22 -18.39
C LYS A 147 -14.62 -8.68 -17.21
N ALA A 148 -13.88 -7.60 -17.37
CA ALA A 148 -13.22 -6.89 -16.27
C ALA A 148 -14.14 -5.82 -15.66
N ALA A 149 -14.27 -5.80 -14.34
CA ALA A 149 -15.09 -4.81 -13.64
C ALA A 149 -14.46 -4.39 -12.31
N GLY A 150 -14.59 -3.10 -11.99
CA GLY A 150 -14.41 -2.61 -10.63
C GLY A 150 -15.59 -3.06 -9.75
N VAL A 151 -15.32 -3.32 -8.47
CA VAL A 151 -16.37 -3.52 -7.47
C VAL A 151 -16.14 -2.61 -6.27
N ALA A 152 -17.23 -2.07 -5.73
CA ALA A 152 -17.24 -1.13 -4.63
C ALA A 152 -17.90 -1.74 -3.38
N PRO A 153 -17.54 -1.28 -2.16
CA PRO A 153 -18.14 -1.77 -0.92
C PRO A 153 -19.65 -1.50 -0.82
N VAL A 154 -20.19 -0.66 -1.70
CA VAL A 154 -21.62 -0.31 -1.79
C VAL A 154 -22.38 -1.11 -2.86
N ASP A 155 -21.71 -2.03 -3.58
CA ASP A 155 -22.35 -2.92 -4.57
C ASP A 155 -23.12 -4.06 -3.91
N GLU A 156 -24.12 -4.64 -4.59
CA GLU A 156 -24.95 -5.75 -4.07
C GLU A 156 -24.16 -6.79 -3.26
N GLY A 157 -24.64 -7.09 -2.04
CA GLY A 157 -24.00 -8.00 -1.12
C GLY A 157 -24.45 -9.47 -1.26
N VAL A 158 -23.66 -10.36 -0.70
CA VAL A 158 -24.01 -11.77 -0.44
C VAL A 158 -23.71 -12.08 1.03
N ALA A 159 -24.65 -12.74 1.70
CA ALA A 159 -24.46 -13.17 3.08
C ALA A 159 -23.45 -14.33 3.15
N ILE A 160 -22.55 -14.25 4.12
CA ILE A 160 -21.53 -15.25 4.40
C ILE A 160 -21.66 -15.60 5.89
N GLU A 161 -22.08 -16.82 6.18
CA GLU A 161 -22.12 -17.33 7.55
C GLU A 161 -20.70 -17.57 8.04
N THR A 162 -20.33 -16.89 9.12
CA THR A 162 -19.01 -17.00 9.74
C THR A 162 -19.13 -17.34 11.23
N GLU A 163 -18.02 -17.69 11.87
CA GLU A 163 -18.00 -18.01 13.30
C GLU A 163 -18.36 -16.83 14.23
N ILE A 164 -18.31 -15.59 13.75
CA ILE A 164 -18.74 -14.38 14.47
C ILE A 164 -20.09 -13.83 14.00
N GLY A 165 -20.86 -14.66 13.29
CA GLY A 165 -22.16 -14.32 12.71
C GLY A 165 -22.10 -14.00 11.23
N THR A 166 -23.24 -13.59 10.67
CA THR A 166 -23.37 -13.27 9.26
C THR A 166 -22.60 -11.99 8.92
N LEU A 167 -21.63 -12.12 8.04
CA LEU A 167 -20.93 -10.99 7.39
C LEU A 167 -21.32 -10.94 5.92
N TYR A 168 -21.03 -9.83 5.26
CA TYR A 168 -21.43 -9.60 3.86
C TYR A 168 -20.22 -9.43 2.95
N GLY A 169 -20.14 -10.29 1.94
CA GLY A 169 -19.24 -10.16 0.79
C GLY A 169 -19.90 -9.38 -0.35
N ILE A 170 -19.12 -8.95 -1.34
CA ILE A 170 -19.67 -8.35 -2.56
C ILE A 170 -20.09 -9.48 -3.51
N LYS A 171 -21.35 -9.51 -3.95
CA LYS A 171 -21.90 -10.61 -4.76
C LYS A 171 -21.07 -10.91 -6.01
N LYS A 172 -20.67 -9.88 -6.76
CA LYS A 172 -19.84 -10.00 -7.98
C LYS A 172 -18.46 -10.60 -7.76
N ILE A 173 -17.98 -10.66 -6.51
CA ILE A 173 -16.72 -11.35 -6.16
C ILE A 173 -16.95 -12.86 -6.09
N TYR A 174 -18.08 -13.28 -5.51
CA TYR A 174 -18.36 -14.67 -5.17
C TYR A 174 -19.35 -15.36 -6.13
N ASP A 175 -19.77 -14.69 -7.22
CA ASP A 175 -20.74 -15.18 -8.21
C ASP A 175 -20.17 -16.16 -9.25
N ALA A 176 -18.88 -16.51 -9.15
CA ALA A 176 -18.23 -17.54 -9.95
C ALA A 176 -18.20 -18.89 -9.21
N ARG A 177 -17.95 -19.96 -9.97
CA ARG A 177 -17.68 -21.29 -9.41
C ARG A 177 -16.37 -21.28 -8.63
N TRP A 178 -15.32 -20.70 -9.21
CA TRP A 178 -13.99 -20.61 -8.62
C TRP A 178 -13.53 -19.16 -8.46
N ILE A 179 -12.74 -18.90 -7.43
CA ILE A 179 -12.05 -17.62 -7.21
C ILE A 179 -10.54 -17.84 -7.16
N ILE A 180 -9.79 -16.95 -7.83
CA ILE A 180 -8.34 -16.86 -7.74
C ILE A 180 -8.01 -15.53 -7.08
N HIS A 181 -7.35 -15.59 -5.91
CA HIS A 181 -7.00 -14.40 -5.16
C HIS A 181 -5.68 -13.79 -5.68
N ALA A 182 -5.76 -12.71 -6.46
CA ALA A 182 -4.59 -12.03 -7.01
C ALA A 182 -4.29 -10.73 -6.26
N HIS A 183 -3.18 -10.67 -5.52
CA HIS A 183 -2.80 -9.48 -4.74
C HIS A 183 -1.31 -9.16 -4.90
N ASN A 184 -0.82 -8.24 -4.08
CA ASN A 184 0.58 -7.94 -3.92
C ASN A 184 0.97 -7.96 -2.42
N SER A 185 2.27 -8.08 -2.14
CA SER A 185 2.81 -8.20 -0.77
C SER A 185 3.32 -6.89 -0.16
N ASP A 186 2.95 -5.72 -0.71
CA ASP A 186 3.33 -4.42 -0.14
C ASP A 186 2.96 -4.33 1.35
N VAL A 187 3.57 -3.42 2.11
CA VAL A 187 3.30 -3.27 3.56
C VAL A 187 2.59 -1.96 3.90
N ARG A 188 1.82 -1.41 2.96
CA ARG A 188 1.15 -0.11 3.05
C ARG A 188 0.37 0.08 4.34
N GLU A 189 -0.27 -0.97 4.84
CA GLU A 189 -1.21 -0.85 5.97
C GLU A 189 -0.66 -1.48 7.24
N VAL A 190 0.68 -1.57 7.40
CA VAL A 190 1.29 -2.07 8.65
C VAL A 190 0.81 -1.28 9.85
N HIS A 191 0.58 0.02 9.71
CA HIS A 191 -0.05 0.82 10.74
C HIS A 191 -1.44 0.28 11.16
N PHE A 192 -2.21 -0.37 10.29
CA PHE A 192 -3.47 -1.05 10.67
C PHE A 192 -3.24 -2.49 11.12
N HIS A 193 -2.83 -3.38 10.20
CA HIS A 193 -2.87 -4.82 10.41
C HIS A 193 -1.56 -5.38 10.99
N ARG A 194 -0.52 -4.55 11.14
CA ARG A 194 0.77 -4.95 11.73
C ARG A 194 1.37 -6.19 11.04
N GLN A 195 1.20 -6.36 9.73
CA GLN A 195 1.59 -7.59 8.99
C GLN A 195 1.01 -8.91 9.53
N VAL A 196 -0.01 -8.88 10.38
CA VAL A 196 -0.76 -10.08 10.79
C VAL A 196 -1.71 -10.42 9.66
N ASP A 197 -1.66 -11.67 9.18
CA ASP A 197 -2.59 -12.24 8.20
C ASP A 197 -2.82 -11.31 6.99
N ARG A 198 -1.73 -10.72 6.49
CA ARG A 198 -1.75 -9.74 5.39
C ARG A 198 -2.47 -10.31 4.16
N ALA A 199 -2.28 -11.59 3.86
CA ALA A 199 -2.81 -12.21 2.65
C ALA A 199 -4.34 -12.39 2.68
N VAL A 200 -4.95 -12.50 3.87
CA VAL A 200 -6.43 -12.62 3.99
C VAL A 200 -7.12 -11.27 4.06
N LYS A 201 -6.40 -10.17 4.36
CA LYS A 201 -6.97 -8.80 4.49
C LYS A 201 -8.02 -8.44 3.42
N PRO A 202 -7.83 -8.77 2.13
CA PRO A 202 -8.80 -8.42 1.08
C PRO A 202 -10.21 -9.00 1.32
N PHE A 203 -10.34 -10.15 2.00
CA PHE A 203 -11.64 -10.77 2.31
C PHE A 203 -12.48 -9.93 3.30
N GLY A 204 -11.84 -9.20 4.21
CA GLY A 204 -12.50 -8.21 5.08
C GLY A 204 -12.59 -6.80 4.47
N MET A 205 -12.02 -6.59 3.28
CA MET A 205 -11.80 -5.27 2.68
C MET A 205 -12.25 -5.19 1.23
N SER A 206 -11.36 -5.47 0.28
CA SER A 206 -11.61 -5.34 -1.16
C SER A 206 -12.76 -6.21 -1.67
N TYR A 207 -13.08 -7.29 -0.96
CA TYR A 207 -14.12 -8.26 -1.32
C TYR A 207 -15.36 -8.16 -0.43
N ALA A 208 -15.36 -7.21 0.49
CA ALA A 208 -16.36 -7.05 1.53
C ALA A 208 -17.24 -5.84 1.28
N ARG A 209 -18.50 -5.99 1.69
CA ARG A 209 -19.48 -4.92 1.77
C ARG A 209 -19.12 -3.89 2.86
N ILE A 210 -19.69 -2.69 2.77
CA ILE A 210 -19.39 -1.59 3.68
C ILE A 210 -19.66 -1.94 5.16
N GLU A 211 -20.70 -2.73 5.44
CA GLU A 211 -21.09 -3.16 6.78
C GLU A 211 -20.03 -4.08 7.41
N THR A 212 -19.50 -5.02 6.63
CA THR A 212 -18.36 -5.87 7.01
C THR A 212 -17.09 -5.05 7.19
N ARG A 213 -16.81 -4.09 6.29
CA ARG A 213 -15.66 -3.20 6.40
C ARG A 213 -15.73 -2.31 7.64
N SER A 214 -16.94 -1.89 8.04
CA SER A 214 -17.16 -1.19 9.30
C SER A 214 -16.84 -2.09 10.49
N THR A 215 -17.29 -3.35 10.46
CA THR A 215 -16.92 -4.34 11.49
C THR A 215 -15.39 -4.51 11.59
N TYR A 216 -14.70 -4.59 10.44
CA TYR A 216 -13.24 -4.65 10.37
C TYR A 216 -12.58 -3.40 10.97
N HIS A 217 -12.96 -2.19 10.54
CA HIS A 217 -12.25 -0.95 10.88
C HIS A 217 -12.73 -0.23 12.15
N GLN A 218 -13.92 -0.51 12.66
CA GLN A 218 -14.54 0.28 13.72
C GLN A 218 -14.87 -0.56 14.97
N ASN A 219 -15.23 -1.84 14.81
CA ASN A 219 -15.77 -2.61 15.93
C ASN A 219 -14.73 -3.38 16.74
N LEU A 220 -13.69 -3.94 16.08
CA LEU A 220 -12.80 -4.94 16.70
C LEU A 220 -11.37 -4.45 16.99
N GLY A 221 -11.09 -3.15 16.87
CA GLY A 221 -9.77 -2.59 17.19
C GLY A 221 -8.65 -3.09 16.25
N PRO A 222 -7.43 -2.53 16.38
CA PRO A 222 -6.35 -2.78 15.41
C PRO A 222 -5.82 -4.22 15.41
N ARG A 223 -6.00 -4.98 16.51
CA ARG A 223 -5.54 -6.37 16.62
C ARG A 223 -6.60 -7.39 16.22
N ALA A 224 -7.81 -7.28 16.76
CA ALA A 224 -8.86 -8.26 16.51
C ALA A 224 -9.60 -8.03 15.18
N ALA A 225 -9.46 -6.88 14.53
CA ALA A 225 -9.96 -6.65 13.17
C ALA A 225 -9.54 -7.73 12.16
N ASN A 226 -8.32 -8.25 12.27
CA ASN A 226 -7.80 -9.29 11.37
C ASN A 226 -8.63 -10.59 11.42
N PHE A 227 -9.34 -10.82 12.53
CA PHE A 227 -10.25 -11.96 12.67
C PHE A 227 -11.43 -11.92 11.69
N VAL A 228 -11.93 -10.73 11.34
CA VAL A 228 -13.05 -10.58 10.39
C VAL A 228 -12.67 -11.09 9.00
N ALA A 229 -11.45 -10.81 8.56
CA ALA A 229 -10.97 -11.28 7.26
C ALA A 229 -10.77 -12.80 7.26
N ARG A 230 -10.23 -13.36 8.35
CA ARG A 230 -10.08 -14.82 8.52
C ARG A 230 -11.42 -15.53 8.56
N SER A 231 -12.37 -15.05 9.36
CA SER A 231 -13.68 -15.69 9.51
C SER A 231 -14.45 -15.75 8.20
N ILE A 232 -14.27 -14.77 7.31
CA ILE A 232 -14.82 -14.80 5.94
C ILE A 232 -14.06 -15.82 5.09
N PHE A 233 -12.73 -15.76 5.07
CA PHE A 233 -11.92 -16.66 4.25
C PHE A 233 -12.15 -18.13 4.63
N ASP A 234 -12.14 -18.45 5.92
CA ASP A 234 -12.29 -19.80 6.46
C ASP A 234 -13.75 -20.31 6.42
N SER A 235 -14.71 -19.46 6.03
CA SER A 235 -16.11 -19.87 5.90
C SER A 235 -16.26 -20.97 4.83
N PRO A 236 -17.16 -21.94 5.02
CA PRO A 236 -17.44 -22.96 4.00
C PRO A 236 -17.78 -22.36 2.63
N PHE A 237 -18.49 -21.24 2.63
CA PHE A 237 -18.90 -20.52 1.42
C PHE A 237 -17.71 -20.03 0.58
N VAL A 238 -16.63 -19.57 1.21
CA VAL A 238 -15.43 -19.13 0.50
C VAL A 238 -14.52 -20.32 0.17
N GLN A 239 -14.32 -21.22 1.13
CA GLN A 239 -13.45 -22.40 0.94
C GLN A 239 -13.93 -23.33 -0.19
N GLU A 240 -15.24 -23.46 -0.42
CA GLU A 240 -15.75 -24.28 -1.54
C GLU A 240 -15.47 -23.66 -2.94
N LYS A 241 -15.06 -22.38 -2.99
CA LYS A 241 -14.80 -21.62 -4.23
C LYS A 241 -13.31 -21.32 -4.44
N PHE A 242 -12.51 -21.33 -3.38
CA PHE A 242 -11.12 -20.90 -3.45
C PHE A 242 -10.27 -21.89 -4.25
N ALA A 243 -9.64 -21.43 -5.32
CA ALA A 243 -8.75 -22.26 -6.14
C ALA A 243 -7.28 -22.08 -5.72
N CYS A 244 -6.78 -20.85 -5.75
CA CYS A 244 -5.42 -20.51 -5.36
C CYS A 244 -5.25 -19.00 -5.14
N ALA A 245 -4.07 -18.63 -4.64
CA ALA A 245 -3.63 -17.24 -4.54
C ALA A 245 -2.37 -16.98 -5.38
N VAL A 246 -2.24 -15.76 -5.90
CA VAL A 246 -1.10 -15.31 -6.71
C VAL A 246 -0.72 -13.90 -6.28
N PHE A 247 0.48 -13.73 -5.74
CA PHE A 247 0.94 -12.48 -5.15
C PHE A 247 2.14 -11.92 -5.89
N LEU A 248 2.01 -10.68 -6.35
CA LEU A 248 3.16 -9.87 -6.76
C LEU A 248 3.99 -9.60 -5.50
N THR A 249 5.21 -10.14 -5.45
CA THR A 249 6.07 -10.02 -4.27
C THR A 249 6.86 -8.72 -4.35
N MET A 250 6.63 -7.85 -3.37
CA MET A 250 7.13 -6.49 -3.28
C MET A 250 8.18 -6.34 -2.19
N SER A 251 9.11 -5.42 -2.42
CA SER A 251 10.07 -4.89 -1.43
C SER A 251 10.15 -3.35 -1.58
N PRO A 252 10.81 -2.64 -0.65
CA PRO A 252 11.16 -1.23 -0.85
C PRO A 252 11.87 -0.94 -2.19
N ASN A 253 12.61 -1.91 -2.71
CA ASN A 253 13.39 -1.76 -3.93
C ASN A 253 12.57 -1.93 -5.22
N GLY A 254 11.39 -2.58 -5.15
CA GLY A 254 10.56 -2.91 -6.30
C GLY A 254 9.95 -4.31 -6.22
N VAL A 255 9.52 -4.86 -7.37
CA VAL A 255 9.02 -6.24 -7.48
C VAL A 255 10.21 -7.19 -7.43
N VAL A 256 10.21 -8.11 -6.47
CA VAL A 256 11.28 -9.12 -6.30
C VAL A 256 10.89 -10.46 -6.91
N GLY A 257 9.60 -10.68 -7.14
CA GLY A 257 9.10 -11.92 -7.69
C GLY A 257 7.58 -11.97 -7.77
N VAL A 258 7.09 -13.18 -8.03
CA VAL A 258 5.70 -13.58 -7.84
C VAL A 258 5.74 -14.83 -6.97
N ASP A 259 4.72 -15.02 -6.14
CA ASP A 259 4.48 -16.22 -5.34
C ASP A 259 3.06 -16.71 -5.61
N ALA A 260 2.84 -18.02 -5.65
CA ALA A 260 1.52 -18.59 -5.85
C ALA A 260 1.40 -19.90 -5.07
N ASP A 261 0.21 -20.16 -4.53
CA ASP A 261 -0.04 -21.34 -3.70
C ASP A 261 -1.54 -21.68 -3.70
N ASN A 262 -1.87 -22.96 -3.57
CA ASN A 262 -3.23 -23.40 -3.25
C ASN A 262 -3.54 -23.23 -1.75
N ASP A 263 -2.51 -23.04 -0.90
CA ASP A 263 -2.65 -22.70 0.52
C ASP A 263 -2.32 -21.22 0.78
N LEU A 264 -3.35 -20.42 1.07
CA LEU A 264 -3.22 -19.00 1.33
C LEU A 264 -2.39 -18.70 2.60
N TYR A 265 -2.46 -19.55 3.62
CA TYR A 265 -1.72 -19.35 4.87
C TYR A 265 -0.24 -19.69 4.69
N ALA A 266 0.08 -20.73 3.93
CA ALA A 266 1.47 -21.02 3.57
C ALA A 266 2.10 -19.88 2.75
N LEU A 267 1.35 -19.27 1.83
CA LEU A 267 1.77 -18.08 1.10
C LEU A 267 1.91 -16.87 2.04
N ASN A 268 0.97 -16.68 2.96
CA ASN A 268 0.99 -15.60 3.95
C ASN A 268 2.26 -15.60 4.80
N ASP A 269 2.73 -16.77 5.23
CA ASP A 269 3.97 -16.89 6.02
C ASP A 269 5.19 -16.39 5.25
N ARG A 270 5.28 -16.74 3.95
CA ARG A 270 6.37 -16.29 3.07
C ARG A 270 6.31 -14.78 2.83
N VAL A 271 5.11 -14.25 2.58
CA VAL A 271 4.86 -12.81 2.46
C VAL A 271 5.18 -12.06 3.75
N THR A 272 4.83 -12.63 4.90
CA THR A 272 5.09 -12.03 6.22
C THR A 272 6.58 -11.96 6.50
N PHE A 273 7.32 -13.04 6.23
CA PHE A 273 8.77 -13.06 6.37
C PHE A 273 9.45 -11.98 5.51
N LEU A 274 9.13 -11.93 4.22
CA LEU A 274 9.69 -10.94 3.31
C LEU A 274 9.32 -9.51 3.73
N GLY A 275 8.06 -9.29 4.12
CA GLY A 275 7.55 -8.01 4.61
C GLY A 275 8.34 -7.52 5.83
N CYS A 276 8.45 -8.35 6.86
CA CYS A 276 9.20 -8.02 8.08
C CYS A 276 10.69 -7.81 7.81
N ARG A 277 11.32 -8.62 6.94
CA ARG A 277 12.75 -8.50 6.64
C ARG A 277 13.08 -7.25 5.83
N ASP A 278 12.41 -7.05 4.69
CA ASP A 278 12.80 -6.02 3.73
C ASP A 278 12.24 -4.65 4.12
N TYR A 279 10.96 -4.58 4.49
CA TYR A 279 10.36 -3.32 4.91
C TYR A 279 10.65 -2.96 6.37
N GLY A 280 10.93 -3.95 7.23
CA GLY A 280 11.41 -3.70 8.59
C GLY A 280 12.65 -2.85 8.64
N LYS A 281 13.63 -3.11 7.77
CA LYS A 281 14.84 -2.29 7.64
C LYS A 281 14.54 -0.86 7.24
N MET A 282 13.75 -0.67 6.20
CA MET A 282 13.39 0.67 5.72
C MET A 282 12.59 1.44 6.77
N MET A 283 11.58 0.83 7.40
CA MET A 283 10.79 1.51 8.43
C MET A 283 11.59 1.81 9.69
N THR A 284 12.48 0.90 10.11
CA THR A 284 13.41 1.17 11.22
C THR A 284 14.34 2.34 10.89
N LEU A 285 14.88 2.40 9.66
CA LEU A 285 15.70 3.53 9.22
C LEU A 285 14.93 4.85 9.18
N LEU A 286 13.67 4.85 8.71
CA LEU A 286 12.84 6.04 8.75
C LEU A 286 12.57 6.53 10.18
N GLY A 287 12.50 5.60 11.16
CA GLY A 287 12.42 5.94 12.58
C GLY A 287 13.70 6.54 13.18
N GLU A 288 14.82 6.49 12.46
CA GLU A 288 16.10 7.12 12.87
C GLU A 288 16.22 8.58 12.37
N ILE A 289 15.18 9.10 11.71
CA ILE A 289 15.09 10.52 11.32
C ILE A 289 14.60 11.32 12.52
N ASP A 290 15.35 12.36 12.89
CA ASP A 290 15.09 13.25 14.01
C ASP A 290 14.28 14.51 13.63
N GLU A 291 14.46 14.97 12.40
CA GLU A 291 13.74 16.08 11.81
C GLU A 291 13.70 15.96 10.27
N ALA A 292 12.58 16.31 9.67
CA ALA A 292 12.42 16.40 8.23
C ALA A 292 11.25 17.31 7.85
N ILE A 293 11.39 17.93 6.68
CA ILE A 293 10.30 18.49 5.89
C ILE A 293 9.87 17.40 4.91
N THR A 294 8.60 17.04 4.95
CA THR A 294 8.06 15.97 4.11
C THR A 294 7.34 16.57 2.90
N VAL A 295 7.71 16.19 1.69
CA VAL A 295 7.01 16.62 0.47
C VAL A 295 6.14 15.48 -0.05
N LEU A 296 4.82 15.70 -0.14
CA LEU A 296 3.87 14.74 -0.73
C LEU A 296 3.71 15.07 -2.21
N ASP A 297 4.13 14.18 -3.11
CA ASP A 297 4.24 14.47 -4.54
C ASP A 297 3.97 13.23 -5.42
N PHE A 298 2.86 12.54 -5.20
CA PHE A 298 2.54 11.24 -5.83
C PHE A 298 1.05 11.12 -6.20
N PRO A 299 0.69 10.49 -7.35
CA PRO A 299 -0.70 10.29 -7.77
C PRO A 299 -1.44 9.22 -6.96
N SER A 300 -1.69 9.48 -5.68
CA SER A 300 -2.47 8.63 -4.77
C SER A 300 -2.99 9.47 -3.60
N PRO A 301 -3.94 8.97 -2.80
CA PRO A 301 -4.38 9.70 -1.62
C PRO A 301 -3.25 9.97 -0.64
N VAL A 302 -3.38 11.06 0.13
CA VAL A 302 -2.40 11.54 1.12
C VAL A 302 -1.71 10.43 1.93
N PRO A 303 -2.42 9.51 2.63
CA PRO A 303 -1.73 8.49 3.41
C PRO A 303 -0.88 7.54 2.54
N TYR A 304 -1.23 7.36 1.27
CA TYR A 304 -0.69 6.36 0.35
C TYR A 304 0.30 6.91 -0.67
N VAL A 305 0.82 8.12 -0.47
CA VAL A 305 1.99 8.56 -1.23
C VAL A 305 3.23 7.77 -0.79
N PHE A 306 4.11 7.42 -1.73
CA PHE A 306 5.19 6.45 -1.51
C PHE A 306 6.58 7.09 -1.53
N ALA A 307 7.48 6.61 -0.67
CA ALA A 307 8.92 6.82 -0.74
C ALA A 307 9.61 5.45 -0.52
N ALA A 308 10.41 4.98 -1.48
CA ALA A 308 11.06 3.67 -1.44
C ALA A 308 10.12 2.52 -0.97
N GLY A 309 8.92 2.45 -1.55
CA GLY A 309 7.93 1.40 -1.24
C GLY A 309 7.23 1.53 0.12
N VAL A 310 7.58 2.51 0.96
CA VAL A 310 6.88 2.82 2.22
C VAL A 310 5.96 4.00 2.00
N ILE A 311 4.74 3.93 2.54
CA ILE A 311 3.79 5.03 2.43
C ILE A 311 3.95 6.09 3.53
N TYR A 312 3.47 7.30 3.26
CA TYR A 312 3.48 8.41 4.20
C TYR A 312 2.84 8.06 5.55
N ALA A 313 1.69 7.38 5.57
CA ALA A 313 1.05 7.00 6.84
C ALA A 313 1.91 6.07 7.72
N ASN A 314 2.76 5.22 7.13
CA ASN A 314 3.71 4.44 7.92
C ASN A 314 4.83 5.33 8.48
N PHE A 315 5.27 6.37 7.75
CA PHE A 315 6.26 7.32 8.26
C PHE A 315 5.73 8.20 9.39
N VAL A 316 4.45 8.57 9.34
CA VAL A 316 3.73 9.23 10.45
C VAL A 316 3.74 8.38 11.72
N GLY A 317 3.86 7.05 11.60
CA GLY A 317 3.99 6.13 12.74
C GLY A 317 5.40 5.61 13.02
N ALA A 318 6.42 6.05 12.28
CA ALA A 318 7.77 5.45 12.34
C ALA A 318 8.56 5.80 13.62
N ASN A 319 8.05 6.70 14.46
CA ASN A 319 8.57 6.95 15.80
C ASN A 319 8.30 5.79 16.79
N ARG A 320 7.58 4.75 16.35
CA ARG A 320 7.36 3.50 17.08
C ARG A 320 7.68 2.32 16.16
N ASP A 321 7.99 1.17 16.75
CA ASP A 321 8.12 -0.07 15.98
C ASP A 321 6.74 -0.49 15.48
N LEU A 322 6.48 -0.31 14.18
CA LEU A 322 5.18 -0.61 13.60
C LEU A 322 4.89 -2.11 13.40
N PHE A 323 5.86 -2.99 13.64
CA PHE A 323 5.64 -4.44 13.62
C PHE A 323 5.54 -5.03 15.03
N ASP A 324 5.89 -4.30 16.08
CA ASP A 324 5.83 -4.85 17.43
C ASP A 324 4.38 -5.07 17.89
N LEU A 325 3.98 -6.32 18.12
CA LEU A 325 2.67 -6.63 18.67
C LEU A 325 2.57 -6.42 20.19
N ASP A 326 3.65 -6.00 20.85
CA ASP A 326 3.60 -5.56 22.24
C ASP A 326 3.13 -4.10 22.35
N ASP A 327 3.32 -3.29 21.30
CA ASP A 327 2.80 -1.92 21.23
C ASP A 327 1.26 -1.94 21.02
N PRO A 328 0.45 -1.43 21.97
CA PRO A 328 -1.00 -1.54 21.93
C PRO A 328 -1.64 -0.75 20.80
N LEU A 329 -1.10 0.43 20.47
CA LEU A 329 -1.74 1.37 19.56
C LEU A 329 -0.68 2.09 18.72
N PRO A 330 -0.75 2.03 17.38
CA PRO A 330 0.18 2.77 16.53
C PRO A 330 -0.09 4.28 16.59
N PRO A 331 0.93 5.14 16.36
CA PRO A 331 0.75 6.60 16.35
C PRO A 331 -0.23 7.14 15.31
N TYR A 332 -0.52 6.37 14.27
CA TYR A 332 -1.52 6.73 13.27
C TYR A 332 -2.30 5.50 12.82
N THR A 333 -3.60 5.50 13.10
CA THR A 333 -4.64 4.60 12.57
C THR A 333 -5.99 5.30 12.71
N TRP A 334 -7.05 4.76 12.09
CA TRP A 334 -8.42 5.20 12.38
C TRP A 334 -8.77 5.11 13.87
N TYR A 335 -8.25 4.09 14.57
CA TYR A 335 -8.47 3.95 16.01
C TYR A 335 -7.78 5.04 16.80
N THR A 336 -6.55 5.38 16.42
CA THR A 336 -5.78 6.45 17.06
C THR A 336 -6.47 7.79 16.88
N GLU A 337 -6.92 8.09 15.66
CA GLU A 337 -7.71 9.29 15.33
C GLU A 337 -9.00 9.37 16.16
N ALA A 338 -9.71 8.25 16.34
CA ALA A 338 -10.91 8.19 17.18
C ALA A 338 -10.68 8.48 18.67
N PHE A 339 -9.42 8.47 19.13
CA PHE A 339 -9.03 8.86 20.49
C PHE A 339 -8.59 10.33 20.59
N TYR A 340 -8.87 11.17 19.59
CA TYR A 340 -8.69 12.62 19.66
C TYR A 340 -10.03 13.33 19.87
N GLY A 341 -10.03 14.35 20.73
CA GLY A 341 -11.20 15.20 20.98
C GLY A 341 -11.37 16.28 19.92
N GLU A 342 -12.50 16.99 19.97
CA GLU A 342 -12.78 18.14 19.07
C GLU A 342 -11.77 19.29 19.21
N ASP A 343 -11.02 19.34 20.31
CA ASP A 343 -9.94 20.31 20.54
C ASP A 343 -8.61 19.90 19.87
N GLY A 344 -8.61 18.79 19.11
CA GLY A 344 -7.44 18.27 18.41
C GLY A 344 -6.41 17.61 19.32
N LYS A 345 -6.76 17.31 20.59
CA LYS A 345 -5.86 16.67 21.56
C LYS A 345 -6.26 15.23 21.86
N PRO A 346 -5.30 14.38 22.26
CA PRO A 346 -5.63 13.04 22.71
C PRO A 346 -6.56 13.05 23.93
N LEU A 347 -7.55 12.16 23.93
CA LEU A 347 -8.47 11.93 25.06
C LEU A 347 -7.76 11.28 26.26
N LEU A 348 -6.65 10.59 26.01
CA LEU A 348 -5.81 9.93 27.02
C LEU A 348 -4.34 10.29 26.78
N ASN A 349 -3.57 10.51 27.85
CA ASN A 349 -2.17 10.91 27.75
C ASN A 349 -1.26 9.84 27.12
N ASP A 350 -1.65 8.57 27.19
CA ASP A 350 -0.86 7.43 26.71
C ASP A 350 -1.09 7.14 25.22
N ILE A 351 -1.95 7.90 24.54
CA ILE A 351 -2.10 7.81 23.08
C ILE A 351 -0.80 8.32 22.44
N PRO A 352 -0.13 7.49 21.62
CA PRO A 352 1.14 7.90 21.04
C PRO A 352 0.93 9.04 20.03
N PRO A 353 1.76 10.09 20.08
CA PRO A 353 1.67 11.18 19.12
C PRO A 353 2.21 10.75 17.76
N VAL A 354 1.70 11.37 16.71
CA VAL A 354 2.28 11.30 15.36
C VAL A 354 3.77 11.63 15.38
N ASN A 355 4.52 11.11 14.41
CA ASN A 355 5.98 11.20 14.36
C ASN A 355 6.48 12.67 14.45
N PRO A 356 7.13 13.07 15.57
CA PRO A 356 7.56 14.45 15.78
C PRO A 356 8.76 14.85 14.93
N ALA A 357 9.38 13.91 14.21
CA ALA A 357 10.40 14.21 13.22
C ALA A 357 9.81 14.98 12.03
N ILE A 358 8.53 14.80 11.72
CA ILE A 358 7.88 15.53 10.62
C ILE A 358 7.57 16.96 11.11
N LYS A 359 8.41 17.91 10.72
CA LYS A 359 8.30 19.30 11.17
C LYS A 359 7.26 20.09 10.40
N VAL A 360 7.25 19.91 9.08
CA VAL A 360 6.31 20.53 8.14
C VAL A 360 6.06 19.57 6.99
N VAL A 361 4.81 19.53 6.51
CA VAL A 361 4.42 18.82 5.29
C VAL A 361 4.17 19.83 4.18
N VAL A 362 4.82 19.64 3.04
CA VAL A 362 4.53 20.36 1.80
C VAL A 362 3.74 19.42 0.90
N HIS A 363 2.44 19.65 0.77
CA HIS A 363 1.56 18.91 -0.12
C HIS A 363 1.63 19.51 -1.52
N ASN A 364 2.48 18.94 -2.38
CA ASN A 364 2.63 19.37 -3.77
C ASN A 364 1.59 18.71 -4.69
N TYR A 365 1.48 17.39 -4.61
CA TYR A 365 0.60 16.61 -5.48
C TYR A 365 0.17 15.33 -4.77
N ALA A 366 -1.12 15.22 -4.48
CA ALA A 366 -1.77 13.98 -4.04
C ALA A 366 -3.24 13.99 -4.47
N TRP A 367 -3.94 12.89 -4.25
CA TRP A 367 -5.35 12.77 -4.59
C TRP A 367 -6.25 12.88 -3.37
N GLY A 368 -7.51 13.24 -3.59
CA GLY A 368 -8.58 13.11 -2.61
C GLY A 368 -9.09 11.66 -2.53
N GLY A 369 -10.28 11.50 -1.96
CA GLY A 369 -10.98 10.22 -1.87
C GLY A 369 -10.49 9.30 -0.75
N TYR A 370 -9.85 9.87 0.27
CA TYR A 370 -9.54 9.20 1.52
C TYR A 370 -9.48 10.24 2.67
N PRO A 371 -10.07 9.97 3.85
CA PRO A 371 -10.05 10.91 4.97
C PRO A 371 -8.62 11.21 5.43
N SER A 372 -8.24 12.49 5.36
CA SER A 372 -6.86 12.93 5.58
C SER A 372 -6.75 14.17 6.47
N ALA A 373 -7.88 14.71 6.96
CA ALA A 373 -7.91 15.95 7.75
C ALA A 373 -7.08 15.84 9.04
N PHE A 374 -7.07 14.66 9.67
CA PHE A 374 -6.22 14.39 10.84
C PHE A 374 -4.75 14.76 10.62
N PHE A 375 -4.21 14.58 9.42
CA PHE A 375 -2.81 14.94 9.15
C PHE A 375 -2.56 16.44 9.24
N THR A 376 -3.45 17.28 8.73
CA THR A 376 -3.27 18.75 8.76
C THR A 376 -3.61 19.33 10.13
N GLU A 377 -4.49 18.67 10.88
CA GLU A 377 -4.75 19.02 12.28
C GLU A 377 -3.55 18.78 13.20
N GLN A 378 -2.78 17.71 12.92
CA GLN A 378 -1.68 17.28 13.79
C GLN A 378 -0.29 17.70 13.30
N ILE A 379 -0.13 17.99 12.00
CA ILE A 379 1.16 18.29 11.37
C ILE A 379 1.03 19.58 10.55
N PRO A 380 1.85 20.62 10.82
CA PRO A 380 1.85 21.84 10.03
C PRO A 380 1.97 21.54 8.53
N THR A 381 0.99 21.99 7.75
CA THR A 381 0.88 21.63 6.33
C THR A 381 0.77 22.86 5.43
N ILE A 382 1.48 22.83 4.31
CA ILE A 382 1.41 23.83 3.24
C ILE A 382 0.97 23.11 1.96
N ILE A 383 -0.14 23.53 1.37
CA ILE A 383 -0.66 23.02 0.09
C ILE A 383 -0.14 23.91 -1.02
N VAL A 384 0.40 23.31 -2.08
CA VAL A 384 0.91 24.03 -3.25
C VAL A 384 -0.19 24.16 -4.30
N GLY A 385 -0.49 25.38 -4.70
CA GLY A 385 -1.46 25.70 -5.75
C GLY A 385 -2.91 25.76 -5.26
N GLY A 386 -3.66 26.71 -5.81
CA GLY A 386 -5.08 26.89 -5.49
C GLY A 386 -5.95 25.73 -5.99
N GLU A 387 -5.58 25.11 -7.09
CA GLU A 387 -6.31 23.98 -7.69
C GLU A 387 -6.21 22.71 -6.83
N GLN A 388 -5.05 22.48 -6.21
CA GLN A 388 -4.86 21.38 -5.27
C GLN A 388 -5.66 21.62 -3.98
N ALA A 389 -5.68 22.85 -3.46
CA ALA A 389 -6.50 23.20 -2.31
C ALA A 389 -8.00 23.05 -2.61
N GLU A 390 -8.45 23.51 -3.78
CA GLU A 390 -9.85 23.43 -4.19
C GLU A 390 -10.31 21.98 -4.42
N LEU A 391 -9.43 21.10 -4.92
CA LEU A 391 -9.70 19.66 -4.99
C LEU A 391 -10.10 19.10 -3.62
N PHE A 392 -9.38 19.46 -2.55
CA PHE A 392 -9.65 18.99 -1.19
C PHE A 392 -10.88 19.66 -0.57
N ASN A 393 -11.13 20.95 -0.85
CA ASN A 393 -12.35 21.64 -0.44
C ASN A 393 -13.62 20.96 -0.96
N ARG A 394 -13.55 20.39 -2.17
CA ARG A 394 -14.67 19.72 -2.84
C ARG A 394 -14.78 18.23 -2.52
N ASP A 395 -13.78 17.66 -1.86
CA ASP A 395 -13.79 16.25 -1.46
C ASP A 395 -14.61 16.09 -0.17
N PRO A 396 -15.75 15.38 -0.20
CA PRO A 396 -16.60 15.18 0.98
C PRO A 396 -15.88 14.44 2.12
N GLN A 397 -14.77 13.76 1.85
CA GLN A 397 -13.96 13.07 2.87
C GLN A 397 -12.92 13.98 3.53
N ASN A 398 -12.72 15.22 3.04
CA ASN A 398 -11.63 16.10 3.44
C ASN A 398 -12.07 17.55 3.70
N LEU A 399 -13.33 17.77 4.10
CA LEU A 399 -13.92 19.11 4.30
C LEU A 399 -13.17 20.01 5.30
N SER A 400 -12.38 19.44 6.21
CA SER A 400 -11.55 20.19 7.17
C SER A 400 -10.08 20.26 6.79
N TYR A 401 -9.63 19.55 5.75
CA TYR A 401 -8.21 19.42 5.41
C TYR A 401 -7.52 20.79 5.22
N THR A 402 -8.17 21.69 4.47
CA THR A 402 -7.64 23.03 4.14
C THR A 402 -7.78 24.04 5.27
N LYS A 403 -8.62 23.79 6.29
CA LYS A 403 -8.80 24.70 7.44
C LYS A 403 -7.56 24.78 8.32
N HIS A 404 -6.75 23.73 8.32
CA HIS A 404 -5.55 23.58 9.12
C HIS A 404 -4.26 23.69 8.27
N ALA A 405 -4.37 24.13 7.02
CA ALA A 405 -3.25 24.23 6.10
C ALA A 405 -3.08 25.65 5.55
N LEU A 406 -1.83 26.02 5.26
CA LEU A 406 -1.52 27.20 4.46
C LEU A 406 -1.58 26.85 2.97
N VAL A 407 -1.86 27.83 2.13
CA VAL A 407 -1.77 27.68 0.67
C VAL A 407 -0.61 28.54 0.17
N SER A 408 0.26 27.94 -0.64
CA SER A 408 1.35 28.63 -1.34
C SER A 408 1.11 28.60 -2.84
N GLU A 409 1.62 29.60 -3.56
CA GLU A 409 1.46 29.70 -5.01
C GLU A 409 2.32 28.68 -5.76
N ASP A 410 3.51 28.37 -5.24
CA ASP A 410 4.48 27.48 -5.87
C ASP A 410 5.27 26.63 -4.85
N LEU A 411 5.91 25.59 -5.37
CA LEU A 411 6.60 24.58 -4.58
C LEU A 411 7.86 25.14 -3.91
N GLU A 412 8.62 25.98 -4.60
CA GLU A 412 9.83 26.62 -4.07
C GLU A 412 9.53 27.50 -2.86
N ALA A 413 8.53 28.37 -2.97
CA ALA A 413 8.11 29.25 -1.88
C ALA A 413 7.62 28.46 -0.66
N ALA A 414 6.84 27.38 -0.89
CA ALA A 414 6.38 26.50 0.17
C ALA A 414 7.54 25.82 0.92
N VAL A 415 8.52 25.31 0.17
CA VAL A 415 9.70 24.62 0.75
C VAL A 415 10.63 25.60 1.46
N ASP A 416 10.88 26.78 0.90
CA ASP A 416 11.72 27.79 1.52
C ASP A 416 11.10 28.31 2.84
N PHE A 417 9.78 28.51 2.86
CA PHE A 417 9.07 28.83 4.09
C PHE A 417 9.16 27.69 5.11
N ALA A 418 8.95 26.44 4.68
CA ALA A 418 9.07 25.27 5.54
C ALA A 418 10.47 25.16 6.16
N LYS A 419 11.55 25.37 5.39
CA LYS A 419 12.94 25.38 5.89
C LYS A 419 13.16 26.42 6.98
N ARG A 420 12.65 27.65 6.79
CA ARG A 420 12.80 28.73 7.76
C ARG A 420 12.06 28.45 9.07
N VAL A 421 10.84 27.92 8.99
CA VAL A 421 10.01 27.64 10.18
C VAL A 421 10.48 26.38 10.91
N ALA A 422 10.85 25.34 10.18
CA ALA A 422 11.32 24.07 10.76
C ALA A 422 12.75 24.15 11.30
N GLY A 423 13.57 25.09 10.80
CA GLY A 423 14.97 25.22 11.18
C GLY A 423 15.86 24.08 10.65
N THR A 424 15.41 23.36 9.63
CA THR A 424 16.14 22.22 9.03
C THR A 424 16.08 22.29 7.50
N ASP A 425 17.12 21.76 6.85
CA ASP A 425 17.19 21.59 5.40
C ASP A 425 16.87 20.16 4.95
N LYS A 426 16.67 19.23 5.90
CA LYS A 426 16.40 17.82 5.66
C LYS A 426 15.01 17.66 5.00
N ILE A 427 15.00 17.34 3.72
CA ILE A 427 13.78 17.08 2.94
C ILE A 427 13.67 15.61 2.60
N LEU A 428 12.48 15.03 2.80
CA LEU A 428 12.10 13.70 2.34
C LEU A 428 10.91 13.80 1.37
N ALA A 429 11.10 13.37 0.12
CA ALA A 429 10.04 13.33 -0.87
C ALA A 429 9.33 11.97 -0.90
N PHE A 430 8.00 12.00 -0.76
CA PHE A 430 7.10 10.88 -1.07
C PHE A 430 6.55 11.09 -2.48
N ASP A 431 7.38 10.82 -3.47
CA ASP A 431 7.11 11.06 -4.88
C ASP A 431 6.94 9.78 -5.72
N GLY A 432 7.09 8.61 -5.10
CA GLY A 432 6.99 7.31 -5.74
C GLY A 432 8.19 6.93 -6.62
N ALA A 433 9.35 7.54 -6.41
CA ALA A 433 10.58 7.10 -7.06
C ALA A 433 10.85 5.61 -6.81
N SER A 434 11.07 4.87 -7.90
CA SER A 434 11.21 3.42 -7.85
C SER A 434 12.58 3.03 -7.32
N GLY A 435 12.61 2.26 -6.23
CA GLY A 435 13.83 1.70 -5.65
C GLY A 435 14.77 2.72 -4.97
N ALA A 436 14.29 3.93 -4.71
CA ALA A 436 15.08 4.99 -4.08
C ALA A 436 14.25 5.93 -3.20
N LEU A 437 14.96 6.68 -2.37
CA LEU A 437 14.46 7.85 -1.67
C LEU A 437 15.03 9.09 -2.35
N ASN A 438 14.16 10.00 -2.77
CA ASN A 438 14.57 11.35 -3.14
C ASN A 438 14.55 12.23 -1.90
N VAL A 439 15.69 12.82 -1.59
CA VAL A 439 15.95 13.54 -0.34
C VAL A 439 16.88 14.72 -0.58
N SER A 440 16.91 15.68 0.35
CA SER A 440 18.01 16.64 0.42
C SER A 440 19.34 15.93 0.66
N ARG A 441 20.46 16.50 0.21
CA ARG A 441 21.80 15.97 0.47
C ARG A 441 22.07 15.62 1.94
N SER A 442 21.76 16.53 2.87
CA SER A 442 22.00 16.34 4.31
C SER A 442 21.28 15.11 4.87
N LEU A 443 19.99 14.97 4.54
CA LEU A 443 19.21 13.78 4.91
C LEU A 443 19.75 12.51 4.23
N GLY A 444 20.16 12.57 2.96
CA GLY A 444 20.74 11.42 2.27
C GLY A 444 22.01 10.89 2.93
N GLU A 445 22.89 11.78 3.38
CA GLU A 445 24.10 11.44 4.13
C GLU A 445 23.77 10.81 5.49
N HIS A 446 22.82 11.39 6.21
CA HIS A 446 22.31 10.84 7.47
C HIS A 446 21.76 9.41 7.28
N LEU A 447 20.92 9.20 6.27
CA LEU A 447 20.34 7.88 6.00
C LEU A 447 21.41 6.83 5.67
N LEU A 448 22.42 7.18 4.87
CA LEU A 448 23.54 6.29 4.58
C LEU A 448 24.34 5.93 5.84
N GLN A 449 24.51 6.88 6.76
CA GLN A 449 25.19 6.65 8.03
C GLN A 449 24.37 5.75 8.98
N ARG A 450 23.04 5.94 9.03
CA ARG A 450 22.15 5.20 9.93
C ARG A 450 21.73 3.81 9.40
N ALA A 451 21.74 3.60 8.08
CA ALA A 451 21.26 2.35 7.48
C ALA A 451 21.97 1.07 7.98
N PRO A 452 23.30 1.03 8.19
CA PRO A 452 23.95 -0.14 8.78
C PRO A 452 23.49 -0.43 10.22
N VAL A 453 23.17 0.61 11.00
CA VAL A 453 22.66 0.48 12.38
C VAL A 453 21.25 -0.10 12.35
N ALA A 454 20.36 0.47 11.53
CA ALA A 454 18.99 -0.03 11.37
C ALA A 454 18.97 -1.47 10.85
N SER A 455 19.81 -1.79 9.85
CA SER A 455 19.92 -3.15 9.29
C SER A 455 20.35 -4.17 10.34
N ARG A 456 21.36 -3.85 11.15
CA ARG A 456 21.82 -4.71 12.23
C ARG A 456 20.73 -4.96 13.26
N LYS A 457 20.10 -3.89 13.76
CA LYS A 457 19.00 -3.96 14.73
C LYS A 457 17.86 -4.85 14.23
N VAL A 458 17.48 -4.71 12.96
CA VAL A 458 16.44 -5.55 12.37
C VAL A 458 16.87 -7.01 12.31
N ASN A 459 18.06 -7.30 11.78
CA ASN A 459 18.51 -8.68 11.60
C ASN A 459 18.75 -9.41 12.93
N GLU A 460 19.35 -8.74 13.92
CA GLU A 460 19.80 -9.36 15.17
C GLU A 460 18.72 -9.37 16.25
N GLU A 461 17.82 -8.38 16.28
CA GLU A 461 16.88 -8.19 17.38
C GLU A 461 15.41 -8.25 16.93
N LEU A 462 15.03 -7.42 15.95
CA LEU A 462 13.62 -7.16 15.68
C LEU A 462 12.96 -8.24 14.81
N LEU A 463 13.63 -8.71 13.75
CA LEU A 463 13.08 -9.74 12.86
C LEU A 463 12.75 -11.04 13.61
N PRO A 464 13.63 -11.60 14.47
CA PRO A 464 13.28 -12.76 15.30
C PRO A 464 12.05 -12.51 16.17
N LYS A 465 11.94 -11.32 16.79
CA LYS A 465 10.79 -10.94 17.62
C LYS A 465 9.51 -10.89 16.79
N TRP A 466 9.52 -10.19 15.67
CA TRP A 466 8.34 -10.00 14.82
C TRP A 466 7.82 -11.32 14.26
N LEU A 467 8.70 -12.20 13.80
CA LEU A 467 8.31 -13.52 13.29
C LEU A 467 7.68 -14.37 14.39
N LYS A 468 8.30 -14.40 15.59
CA LYS A 468 7.77 -15.11 16.75
C LYS A 468 6.37 -14.62 17.14
N GLN A 469 6.15 -13.31 17.17
CA GLN A 469 4.85 -12.70 17.48
C GLN A 469 3.73 -13.10 16.49
N ARG A 470 4.09 -13.53 15.27
CA ARG A 470 3.16 -13.97 14.22
C ARG A 470 3.12 -15.48 14.02
N GLY A 471 3.87 -16.25 14.82
CA GLY A 471 3.96 -17.70 14.68
C GLY A 471 4.68 -18.16 13.41
N VAL A 472 5.45 -17.29 12.75
CA VAL A 472 6.16 -17.63 11.51
C VAL A 472 7.51 -18.27 11.84
N ASP A 473 7.71 -19.49 11.35
CA ASP A 473 8.98 -20.21 11.47
C ASP A 473 9.89 -19.90 10.27
N PRO A 474 11.01 -19.16 10.44
CA PRO A 474 11.90 -18.84 9.33
C PRO A 474 12.50 -20.09 8.66
N GLY A 475 12.68 -21.19 9.40
CA GLY A 475 13.20 -22.44 8.83
C GLY A 475 12.23 -23.13 7.85
N LYS A 476 10.94 -22.81 7.92
CA LYS A 476 9.93 -23.32 6.97
C LYS A 476 9.81 -22.44 5.73
N VAL A 477 10.20 -21.17 5.83
CA VAL A 477 10.03 -20.15 4.78
C VAL A 477 11.27 -20.01 3.89
N ILE A 478 12.48 -20.17 4.43
CA ILE A 478 13.75 -19.95 3.71
C ILE A 478 14.20 -21.19 2.89
N LYS A 479 13.26 -22.06 2.45
CA LYS A 479 13.62 -23.30 1.76
C LYS A 479 14.14 -23.09 0.34
#